data_AF-E3SC24-F1
#
_entry.id   AF-E3SC24-F1
#
_cell.length_a   1.000
_cell.length_b   1.000
_cell.length_c   1.000
_cell.angle_alpha   90.00
_cell.angle_beta   90.00
_cell.angle_gamma   90.00
#
_symmetry.space_group_name_H-M   'P 1'
#
loop_
_entity.id
_entity.type
_entity.pdbx_description
1 polymer ?
#
loop_
_entity_poly.entity_id
_entity_poly.type
_entity_poly.pdbx_seq_one_letter_code
_entity_poly.pdbx_strand_id
1 'polypeptide(L)'
;GVANTCATLDEGSAEGSALKQGTYALSQFCMEPTKFTVKEESQFKGGVTEFVNTKLMTRLTYTLDQMSGTMTVGAGGSISLKEEDGLDYQATTVQLPGGERVPFLFTIKELEAKGTTAGFGGEFTVPSYRGATFLDPKGR
;
A
#
# COMPACT_ATOMS: atom_id res chain seq x y z
N GLY A 1 9.54 17.67 -0.71
CA GLY A 1 9.67 16.22 -0.93
C GLY A 1 9.47 15.46 0.36
N VAL A 2 10.19 15.85 1.42
CA VAL A 2 10.20 15.21 2.75
C VAL A 2 8.83 14.90 3.35
N ALA A 3 7.80 15.71 3.11
CA ALA A 3 6.46 15.41 3.61
C ALA A 3 5.82 14.13 3.03
N ASN A 4 6.35 13.58 1.93
CA ASN A 4 5.88 12.35 1.30
C ASN A 4 6.82 11.16 1.59
N THR A 5 7.73 11.30 2.58
CA THR A 5 8.64 10.22 2.97
C THR A 5 8.30 9.70 4.36
N CYS A 6 8.32 8.38 4.55
CA CYS A 6 8.16 7.80 5.89
C CYS A 6 9.42 8.04 6.73
N ALA A 7 9.25 8.11 8.06
CA ALA A 7 10.38 8.20 8.97
C ALA A 7 11.23 6.91 8.90
N THR A 8 12.56 7.08 8.85
CA THR A 8 13.51 5.97 8.97
C THR A 8 13.88 5.76 10.44
N LEU A 9 14.11 4.50 10.82
CA LEU A 9 14.70 4.16 12.10
C LEU A 9 16.20 4.00 11.90
N ASP A 10 16.97 5.02 12.27
CA ASP A 10 18.43 5.02 12.11
C ASP A 10 19.12 4.07 13.12
N GLU A 11 18.46 3.82 14.26
CA GLU A 11 18.89 2.93 15.32
C GLU A 11 17.76 1.96 15.72
N GLY A 12 18.11 0.69 15.96
CA GLY A 12 17.17 -0.35 16.36
C GLY A 12 17.73 -1.76 16.11
N SER A 13 17.25 -2.77 16.86
CA SER A 13 17.62 -4.17 16.57
C SER A 13 16.82 -4.67 15.37
N ALA A 14 17.50 -5.21 14.35
CA ALA A 14 16.85 -5.89 13.21
C ALA A 14 16.07 -7.15 13.61
N GLU A 15 16.19 -7.59 14.87
CA GLU A 15 15.48 -8.72 15.42
C GLU A 15 14.06 -8.32 15.85
N GLY A 16 13.06 -8.64 15.01
CA GLY A 16 11.64 -8.49 15.34
C GLY A 16 11.19 -9.28 16.58
N SER A 17 12.00 -10.24 17.04
CA SER A 17 11.82 -11.02 18.27
C SER A 17 11.95 -10.22 19.57
N ALA A 18 12.40 -8.96 19.52
CA ALA A 18 12.49 -8.10 20.70
C ALA A 18 11.14 -7.52 21.17
N LEU A 19 10.09 -7.59 20.33
CA LEU A 19 8.75 -7.13 20.72
C LEU A 19 8.15 -8.09 21.76
N LYS A 20 7.75 -7.54 22.91
CA LYS A 20 7.08 -8.31 23.96
C LYS A 20 5.72 -8.77 23.46
N GLN A 21 5.24 -9.88 24.01
CA GLN A 21 3.88 -10.30 23.76
C GLN A 21 2.90 -9.28 24.35
N GLY A 22 1.80 -9.04 23.64
CA GLY A 22 0.79 -8.09 24.05
C GLY A 22 0.10 -7.43 22.87
N THR A 23 -0.83 -6.54 23.20
CA THR A 23 -1.57 -5.74 22.25
C THR A 23 -1.05 -4.31 22.28
N TYR A 24 -0.73 -3.79 21.11
CA TYR A 24 -0.17 -2.47 20.87
C TYR A 24 -1.16 -1.65 20.06
N ALA A 25 -1.37 -0.40 20.47
CA ALA A 25 -1.93 0.60 19.59
C ALA A 25 -0.84 1.03 18.60
N LEU A 26 -1.13 0.92 17.32
CA LEU A 26 -0.32 1.50 16.26
C LEU A 26 -0.80 2.91 15.97
N SER A 27 0.14 3.84 15.92
CA SER A 27 -0.08 5.23 15.53
C SER A 27 0.99 5.64 14.54
N GLN A 28 0.66 6.59 13.67
CA GLN A 28 1.57 7.13 12.65
C GLN A 28 2.17 6.05 11.74
N PHE A 29 1.39 5.00 11.46
CA PHE A 29 1.78 3.98 10.50
C PHE A 29 1.83 4.59 9.10
N CYS A 30 2.98 4.45 8.43
CA CYS A 30 3.27 5.05 7.15
C CYS A 30 3.76 3.99 6.16
N MET A 31 3.29 4.08 4.91
CA MET A 31 3.76 3.27 3.79
C MET A 31 4.16 4.16 2.61
N GLU A 32 5.45 4.13 2.27
CA GLU A 32 6.03 4.84 1.13
C GLU A 32 6.40 3.84 0.02
N PRO A 33 5.58 3.73 -1.05
CA PRO A 33 5.95 3.00 -2.24
C PRO A 33 7.23 3.55 -2.90
N THR A 34 8.18 2.67 -3.15
CA THR A 34 9.42 3.01 -3.89
C THR A 34 9.33 2.66 -5.38
N LYS A 35 8.40 1.77 -5.75
CA LYS A 35 8.24 1.29 -7.13
C LYS A 35 6.80 0.87 -7.40
N PHE A 36 6.26 1.32 -8.54
CA PHE A 36 5.00 0.81 -9.09
C PHE A 36 5.26 0.03 -10.37
N THR A 37 4.83 -1.22 -10.39
CA THR A 37 4.83 -2.08 -11.57
C THR A 37 3.41 -2.51 -11.90
N VAL A 38 3.07 -2.50 -13.18
CA VAL A 38 1.74 -2.90 -13.64
C VAL A 38 1.88 -4.16 -14.46
N LYS A 39 0.99 -5.12 -14.23
CA LYS A 39 0.91 -6.32 -15.04
C LYS A 39 0.24 -5.97 -16.36
N GLU A 40 1.02 -5.90 -17.43
CA GLU A 40 0.55 -5.52 -18.77
C GLU A 40 0.28 -6.78 -19.60
N GLU A 41 -0.86 -6.82 -20.29
CA GLU A 41 -1.13 -7.87 -21.27
C GLU A 41 -0.24 -7.69 -22.49
N SER A 42 0.35 -8.79 -22.97
CA SER A 42 1.19 -8.74 -24.17
C SER A 42 0.40 -8.20 -25.36
N GLN A 43 0.97 -7.20 -26.03
CA GLN A 43 0.45 -6.66 -27.29
C GLN A 43 0.50 -7.70 -28.43
N PHE A 44 1.29 -8.77 -28.25
CA PHE A 44 1.41 -9.88 -29.20
C PHE A 44 0.51 -11.06 -28.82
N LYS A 45 -0.11 -11.67 -29.84
CA LYS A 45 -0.93 -12.87 -29.69
C LYS A 45 -0.08 -14.03 -29.12
N GLY A 46 -0.44 -14.49 -27.92
CA GLY A 46 0.26 -15.59 -27.23
C GLY A 46 1.48 -15.17 -26.41
N GLY A 47 1.72 -13.87 -26.23
CA GLY A 47 2.82 -13.40 -25.38
C GLY A 47 2.53 -13.51 -23.89
N VAL A 48 3.59 -13.40 -23.09
CA VAL A 48 3.56 -13.56 -21.64
C VAL A 48 3.11 -12.27 -20.97
N THR A 49 2.18 -12.36 -20.03
CA THR A 49 1.76 -11.24 -19.18
C THR A 49 2.77 -11.05 -18.05
N GLU A 50 3.47 -9.93 -18.02
CA GLU A 50 4.51 -9.64 -17.03
C GLU A 50 4.34 -8.26 -16.38
N PHE A 51 4.99 -8.06 -15.24
CA PHE A 51 5.02 -6.77 -14.55
C PHE A 51 6.06 -5.86 -15.18
N VAL A 52 5.61 -4.75 -15.76
CA VAL A 52 6.49 -3.76 -16.38
C VAL A 52 6.75 -2.58 -15.45
N ASN A 53 7.92 -1.97 -15.60
CA ASN A 53 8.25 -0.73 -14.90
C ASN A 53 7.42 0.42 -15.45
N THR A 54 6.98 1.31 -14.56
CA THR A 54 6.15 2.46 -14.94
C THR A 54 6.80 3.78 -14.53
N LYS A 55 6.31 4.88 -15.11
CA LYS A 55 6.68 6.25 -14.69
C LYS A 55 5.54 6.86 -13.88
N LEU A 56 5.84 7.37 -12.70
CA LEU A 56 4.85 8.03 -11.85
C LEU A 56 4.44 9.40 -12.41
N MET A 57 3.14 9.65 -12.56
CA MET A 57 2.59 10.88 -13.16
C MET A 57 2.02 11.86 -12.13
N THR A 58 1.61 11.38 -10.95
CA THR A 58 0.91 12.18 -9.93
C THR A 58 1.83 12.92 -8.95
N ARG A 59 3.14 12.97 -9.22
CA ARG A 59 4.14 13.61 -8.33
C ARG A 59 4.14 12.94 -6.94
N LEU A 60 4.44 13.69 -5.87
CA LEU A 60 4.65 13.18 -4.51
C LEU A 60 3.33 13.18 -3.71
N THR A 61 2.38 12.33 -4.12
CA THR A 61 1.04 12.23 -3.49
C THR A 61 0.62 10.76 -3.28
N TYR A 62 1.58 9.86 -3.08
CA TYR A 62 1.35 8.40 -3.13
C TYR A 62 1.61 7.69 -1.80
N THR A 63 2.17 8.38 -0.81
CA THR A 63 2.45 7.80 0.50
C THR A 63 1.17 7.72 1.33
N LEU A 64 0.95 6.58 1.96
CA LEU A 64 -0.08 6.42 3.00
C LEU A 64 0.55 6.81 4.33
N ASP A 65 -0.13 7.59 5.14
CA ASP A 65 0.44 8.18 6.36
C ASP A 65 -0.62 8.35 7.45
N GLN A 66 -0.17 8.55 8.68
CA GLN A 66 -1.02 8.78 9.85
C GLN A 66 -2.07 7.68 10.05
N MET A 67 -1.77 6.47 9.60
CA MET A 67 -2.63 5.32 9.83
C MET A 67 -2.52 4.87 11.28
N SER A 68 -3.63 4.35 11.78
CA SER A 68 -3.80 3.87 13.13
C SER A 68 -4.45 2.49 13.11
N GLY A 69 -4.27 1.77 14.20
CA GLY A 69 -4.89 0.47 14.35
C GLY A 69 -4.32 -0.32 15.51
N THR A 70 -4.53 -1.63 15.46
CA THR A 70 -4.17 -2.55 16.54
C THR A 70 -3.19 -3.60 16.02
N MET A 71 -2.08 -3.79 16.74
CA MET A 71 -1.15 -4.88 16.49
C MET A 71 -1.05 -5.78 17.72
N THR A 72 -1.30 -7.07 17.56
CA THR A 72 -1.11 -8.08 18.61
C THR A 72 0.12 -8.91 18.29
N VAL A 73 1.02 -9.00 19.25
CA VAL A 73 2.19 -9.88 19.25
C VAL A 73 1.90 -11.07 20.15
N GLY A 74 1.79 -12.26 19.58
CA GLY A 74 1.51 -13.49 20.31
C GLY A 74 2.78 -14.29 20.62
N ALA A 75 2.58 -15.42 21.30
CA ALA A 75 3.66 -16.37 21.57
C ALA A 75 4.30 -16.86 20.26
N GLY A 76 5.62 -17.09 20.30
CA GLY A 76 6.38 -17.55 19.14
C GLY A 76 6.57 -16.51 18.03
N GLY A 77 6.35 -15.21 18.32
CA GLY A 77 6.53 -14.13 17.35
C GLY A 77 5.41 -14.02 16.32
N SER A 78 4.22 -14.52 16.65
CA SER A 78 3.03 -14.33 15.80
C SER A 78 2.58 -12.87 15.81
N ILE A 79 2.16 -12.37 14.65
CA ILE A 79 1.71 -10.99 14.44
C ILE A 79 0.28 -11.03 13.90
N SER A 80 -0.59 -10.20 14.48
CA SER A 80 -1.89 -9.83 13.91
C SER A 80 -1.99 -8.32 13.86
N LEU A 81 -2.07 -7.76 12.67
CA LEU A 81 -2.17 -6.33 12.38
C LEU A 81 -3.58 -6.04 11.84
N LYS A 82 -4.24 -5.03 12.41
CA LYS A 82 -5.50 -4.50 11.91
C LYS A 82 -5.38 -2.98 11.75
N GLU A 83 -5.61 -2.51 10.53
CA GLU A 83 -5.77 -1.08 10.23
C GLU A 83 -7.20 -0.64 10.60
N GLU A 84 -7.35 0.57 11.13
CA GLU A 84 -8.63 1.08 11.64
C GLU A 84 -9.02 2.45 11.07
N ASP A 85 -8.05 3.36 10.91
CA ASP A 85 -8.29 4.72 10.38
C ASP A 85 -6.99 5.38 9.92
N GLY A 86 -7.08 6.43 9.09
CA GLY A 86 -5.97 7.28 8.67
C GLY A 86 -6.02 7.68 7.20
N LEU A 87 -4.87 8.11 6.66
CA LEU A 87 -4.72 8.35 5.21
C LEU A 87 -4.34 7.04 4.52
N ASP A 88 -5.29 6.12 4.49
CA ASP A 88 -5.16 4.72 4.07
C ASP A 88 -5.37 4.48 2.55
N TYR A 89 -5.57 5.55 1.76
CA TYR A 89 -5.59 5.49 0.31
C TYR A 89 -5.01 6.75 -0.38
N GLN A 90 -4.44 6.56 -1.56
CA GLN A 90 -3.99 7.63 -2.46
C GLN A 90 -4.31 7.32 -3.92
N ALA A 91 -4.95 8.28 -4.60
CA ALA A 91 -5.20 8.20 -6.03
C ALA A 91 -3.88 8.42 -6.79
N THR A 92 -3.42 7.37 -7.46
CA THR A 92 -2.13 7.35 -8.14
C THR A 92 -2.33 7.07 -9.62
N THR A 93 -1.56 7.75 -10.48
CA THR A 93 -1.52 7.44 -11.91
C THR A 93 -0.07 7.19 -12.32
N VAL A 94 0.14 6.08 -12.99
CA VAL A 94 1.41 5.74 -13.61
C VAL A 94 1.25 5.64 -15.12
N GLN A 95 2.36 5.76 -15.83
CA GLN A 95 2.42 5.64 -17.27
C GLN A 95 3.27 4.43 -17.66
N LEU A 96 2.70 3.55 -18.47
CA LEU A 96 3.37 2.39 -19.05
C LEU A 96 4.37 2.81 -20.14
N PRO A 97 5.34 1.94 -20.47
CA PRO A 97 6.05 2.04 -21.74
C PRO A 97 5.04 2.11 -22.89
N GLY A 98 5.18 3.07 -23.81
CA GLY A 98 4.19 3.29 -24.89
C GLY A 98 3.17 4.39 -24.61
N GLY A 99 3.09 4.91 -23.37
CA GLY A 99 2.36 6.14 -23.07
C GLY A 99 0.95 5.96 -22.49
N GLU A 100 0.47 4.73 -22.39
CA GLU A 100 -0.78 4.42 -21.69
C GLU A 100 -0.70 4.82 -20.21
N ARG A 101 -1.77 5.40 -19.69
CA ARG A 101 -1.88 5.82 -18.29
C ARG A 101 -2.85 4.93 -17.54
N VAL A 102 -2.37 4.34 -16.45
CA VAL A 102 -3.15 3.46 -15.58
C VAL A 102 -3.39 4.18 -14.26
N PRO A 103 -4.62 4.69 -14.02
CA PRO A 103 -5.01 5.20 -12.71
C PRO A 103 -5.42 4.05 -11.79
N PHE A 104 -5.01 4.11 -10.53
CA PHE A 104 -5.39 3.16 -9.50
C PHE A 104 -5.42 3.83 -8.13
N LEU A 105 -6.09 3.19 -7.18
CA LEU A 105 -6.07 3.60 -5.79
C LEU A 105 -5.04 2.74 -5.06
N PHE A 106 -3.91 3.33 -4.66
CA PHE A 106 -3.00 2.65 -3.73
C PHE A 106 -3.63 2.73 -2.34
N THR A 107 -3.92 1.59 -1.71
CA THR A 107 -4.66 1.57 -0.44
C THR A 107 -4.34 0.33 0.36
N ILE A 108 -4.55 0.42 1.67
CA ILE A 108 -4.62 -0.71 2.61
C ILE A 108 -5.87 -0.65 3.49
N LYS A 109 -6.94 -0.01 2.99
CA LYS A 109 -8.16 0.20 3.76
C LYS A 109 -8.71 -1.11 4.30
N GLU A 110 -9.06 -1.12 5.59
CA GLU A 110 -9.59 -2.30 6.29
C GLU A 110 -8.62 -3.49 6.27
N LEU A 111 -7.31 -3.22 6.26
CA LEU A 111 -6.28 -4.26 6.26
C LEU A 111 -6.39 -5.14 7.51
N GLU A 112 -6.53 -6.44 7.29
CA GLU A 112 -6.34 -7.47 8.31
C GLU A 112 -5.20 -8.39 7.89
N ALA A 113 -4.04 -8.24 8.52
CA ALA A 113 -2.84 -9.02 8.21
C ALA A 113 -2.39 -9.90 9.36
N LYS A 114 -1.96 -11.12 9.04
CA LYS A 114 -1.50 -12.12 10.01
C LYS A 114 -0.23 -12.79 9.53
N GLY A 115 0.58 -13.25 10.47
CA GLY A 115 1.78 -14.02 10.16
C GLY A 115 2.75 -14.04 11.33
N THR A 116 4.03 -13.85 11.02
CA THR A 116 5.12 -13.85 12.00
C THR A 116 6.00 -12.62 11.82
N THR A 117 6.93 -12.40 12.74
CA THR A 117 7.96 -11.35 12.61
C THR A 117 8.86 -11.53 11.38
N ALA A 118 8.94 -12.74 10.80
CA ALA A 118 9.64 -12.98 9.53
C ALA A 118 8.84 -12.58 8.28
N GLY A 119 7.53 -12.38 8.43
CA GLY A 119 6.64 -12.04 7.33
C GLY A 119 5.18 -12.25 7.71
N PHE A 120 4.35 -11.28 7.36
CA PHE A 120 2.91 -11.32 7.51
C PHE A 120 2.24 -10.77 6.26
N GLY A 121 1.02 -11.24 5.99
CA GLY A 121 0.23 -10.86 4.83
C GLY A 121 -1.24 -10.83 5.20
N GLY A 122 -2.03 -10.14 4.39
CA GLY A 122 -3.44 -9.90 4.69
C GLY A 122 -4.22 -9.48 3.47
N GLU A 123 -5.52 -9.36 3.67
CA GLU A 123 -6.44 -8.80 2.69
C GLU A 123 -6.82 -7.38 3.11
N PHE A 124 -7.11 -6.55 2.11
CA PHE A 124 -7.57 -5.18 2.27
C PHE A 124 -8.58 -4.87 1.15
N THR A 125 -9.42 -3.88 1.38
CA THR A 125 -10.43 -3.46 0.43
C THR A 125 -9.82 -2.49 -0.58
N VAL A 126 -10.10 -2.70 -1.88
CA VAL A 126 -9.83 -1.72 -2.94
C VAL A 126 -11.16 -1.13 -3.43
N PRO A 127 -11.58 0.03 -2.92
CA PRO A 127 -12.76 0.72 -3.43
C PRO A 127 -12.64 1.08 -4.90
N SER A 128 -13.78 1.37 -5.53
CA SER A 128 -13.78 1.98 -6.86
C SER A 128 -12.96 3.28 -6.86
N TYR A 129 -12.07 3.43 -7.85
CA TYR A 129 -11.26 4.63 -8.02
C TYR A 129 -12.11 5.91 -8.20
N ARG A 130 -13.31 5.77 -8.76
CA ARG A 130 -14.30 6.85 -8.88
C ARG A 130 -15.47 6.57 -7.96
N GLY A 131 -15.86 7.57 -7.17
CA GLY A 131 -17.02 7.48 -6.27
C GLY A 131 -18.34 7.38 -7.04
N ALA A 132 -19.41 7.00 -6.34
CA ALA A 132 -20.74 6.76 -6.93
C ALA A 132 -21.37 8.01 -7.58
N THR A 133 -20.92 9.21 -7.23
CA THR A 133 -21.38 10.48 -7.79
C THR A 133 -20.43 11.07 -8.83
N PHE A 134 -19.40 10.31 -9.24
CA PHE A 134 -18.51 10.73 -10.32
C PHE A 134 -19.28 10.78 -11.63
N LEU A 135 -19.22 11.93 -12.31
CA LEU A 135 -19.82 12.10 -13.62
C LEU A 135 -18.76 11.95 -14.71
N ASP A 136 -19.08 11.15 -15.72
CA ASP A 136 -18.24 11.06 -16.91
C ASP A 136 -18.36 12.33 -17.80
N PRO A 137 -17.56 12.48 -18.87
CA PRO A 137 -17.67 13.64 -19.75
C PRO A 137 -19.02 13.83 -20.45
N LYS A 138 -19.92 12.86 -20.37
CA LYS A 138 -21.29 12.91 -20.89
C LYS A 138 -22.33 13.14 -19.79
N GLY A 139 -21.90 13.34 -18.54
CA GLY A 139 -22.76 13.61 -17.40
C GLY A 139 -23.52 12.38 -16.90
N ARG A 140 -23.03 11.18 -17.18
CA ARG A 140 -23.60 9.91 -16.67
C ARG A 140 -23.10 9.61 -15.27
#